data_AF-A0A1H4SQF3-F1
#
_entry.id   AF-A0A1H4SQF3-F1
#
_cell.length_a   1.000
_cell.length_b   1.000
_cell.length_c   1.000
_cell.angle_alpha   90.00
_cell.angle_beta   90.00
_cell.angle_gamma   90.00
#
_symmetry.space_group_name_H-M   'P 1'
#
loop_
_entity.id
_entity.type
_entity.pdbx_description
1 polymer ?
#
loop_
_entity_poly.entity_id
_entity_poly.type
_entity_poly.pdbx_seq_one_letter_code
_entity_poly.pdbx_strand_id
1 'polypeptide(L)'
;MIDTTIPITNFIRKNFVPATIENAAYKCTNEEFLEVLFSTFPKDSIDTYELYNILINLNYTPQKETTADGIKTVWCFNNIPC
;
A
#
# COMPACT_ATOMS: atom_id res chain seq x y z
N MET A 1 -5.46 8.64 21.37
CA MET A 1 -4.83 7.92 20.23
C MET A 1 -4.08 8.95 19.42
N ILE A 2 -2.81 8.70 19.09
CA ILE A 2 -2.10 9.53 18.10
C ILE A 2 -2.71 9.16 16.75
N ASP A 3 -3.24 10.13 16.01
CA ASP A 3 -3.79 9.89 14.68
C ASP A 3 -2.64 9.66 13.70
N THR A 4 -2.16 8.42 13.63
CA THR A 4 -1.02 8.02 12.79
C THR A 4 -1.39 7.92 11.31
N THR A 5 -2.68 8.02 10.98
CA THR A 5 -3.22 8.03 9.61
C THR A 5 -2.59 9.12 8.75
N ILE A 6 -2.45 10.33 9.28
CA ILE A 6 -1.87 11.48 8.56
C ILE A 6 -0.38 11.24 8.23
N PRO A 7 0.50 10.93 9.20
CA PRO A 7 1.91 10.70 8.89
C PRO A 7 2.11 9.47 7.97
N ILE A 8 1.30 8.42 8.09
CA ILE A 8 1.34 7.27 7.18
C ILE A 8 0.92 7.68 5.77
N THR A 9 -0.18 8.43 5.61
CA THR A 9 -0.63 8.93 4.31
C THR A 9 0.44 9.76 3.62
N ASN A 10 1.09 10.66 4.37
CA ASN A 10 2.18 11.49 3.86
C ASN A 10 3.41 10.65 3.48
N PHE A 11 3.74 9.64 4.28
CA PHE A 11 4.83 8.72 3.97
C PHE A 11 4.55 7.93 2.70
N ILE A 12 3.34 7.38 2.53
CA ILE A 12 2.98 6.62 1.33
C ILE A 12 3.10 7.52 0.10
N ARG A 13 2.49 8.72 0.16
CA ARG A 13 2.53 9.69 -0.94
C ARG A 13 3.94 10.13 -1.32
N LYS A 14 4.86 10.19 -0.36
CA LYS A 14 6.24 10.66 -0.57
C LYS A 14 7.16 9.57 -1.12
N ASN A 15 6.89 8.30 -0.85
CA ASN A 15 7.81 7.22 -1.20
C ASN A 15 7.29 6.32 -2.33
N PHE A 16 5.96 6.24 -2.48
CA PHE A 16 5.31 5.36 -3.43
C PHE A 16 4.41 6.15 -4.38
N VAL A 17 4.40 5.73 -5.64
CA VAL A 17 3.54 6.27 -6.70
C VAL A 17 2.58 5.18 -7.15
N PRO A 18 1.28 5.47 -7.34
CA PRO A 18 0.35 4.51 -7.89
C PRO A 18 0.76 4.08 -9.29
N ALA A 19 0.72 2.77 -9.53
CA ALA A 19 1.05 2.15 -10.81
C ALA A 19 -0.06 1.19 -11.25
N THR A 20 0.01 0.72 -12.50
CA THR A 20 -0.85 -0.35 -13.02
C THR A 20 -0.14 -1.70 -12.92
N ILE A 21 -0.91 -2.80 -12.98
CA ILE A 21 -0.36 -4.16 -12.89
C ILE A 21 0.72 -4.47 -13.94
N GLU A 22 0.67 -3.79 -15.09
CA GLU A 22 1.59 -3.94 -16.22
C GLU A 22 2.92 -3.19 -16.01
N ASN A 23 2.90 -2.08 -15.27
CA ASN A 23 4.03 -1.15 -15.15
C ASN A 23 4.54 -0.98 -13.72
N ALA A 24 4.05 -1.77 -12.78
CA ALA A 24 4.43 -1.70 -11.38
C ALA A 24 5.80 -2.35 -11.15
N ALA A 25 6.71 -1.61 -10.52
CA ALA A 25 7.97 -2.13 -10.02
C ALA A 25 7.75 -3.05 -8.81
N TYR A 26 6.72 -2.76 -8.01
CA TYR A 26 6.38 -3.53 -6.83
C TYR A 26 4.87 -3.78 -6.76
N LYS A 27 4.50 -5.02 -6.43
CA LYS A 27 3.12 -5.44 -6.20
C LYS A 27 3.05 -6.10 -4.84
N CYS A 28 2.06 -5.74 -4.04
CA CYS A 28 1.87 -6.41 -2.76
C CYS A 28 0.43 -6.39 -2.29
N THR A 29 0.07 -7.33 -1.43
CA THR A 29 -1.24 -7.38 -0.77
C THR A 29 -1.33 -6.36 0.36
N ASN A 30 -2.50 -6.25 0.98
CA ASN A 30 -2.67 -5.41 2.17
C ASN A 30 -1.75 -5.86 3.30
N GLU A 31 -1.65 -7.16 3.55
CA GLU A 31 -0.88 -7.75 4.63
C GLU A 31 0.61 -7.44 4.44
N GLU A 32 1.13 -7.68 3.24
CA GLU A 32 2.51 -7.37 2.87
C GLU A 32 2.81 -5.88 2.98
N PHE A 33 1.86 -5.01 2.59
CA PHE A 33 2.07 -3.57 2.69
C PHE A 33 2.03 -3.06 4.14
N LEU A 34 1.16 -3.64 4.98
CA LEU A 34 1.15 -3.35 6.41
C LEU A 34 2.48 -3.74 7.07
N GLU A 35 3.07 -4.87 6.70
CA GLU A 35 4.40 -5.27 7.20
C GLU A 35 5.48 -4.23 6.86
N VAL A 36 5.44 -3.68 5.64
CA VAL A 36 6.35 -2.58 5.22
C VAL A 36 6.10 -1.33 6.05
N LEU A 37 4.84 -0.97 6.29
CA LEU A 37 4.51 0.21 7.10
C LEU A 37 4.96 0.03 8.56
N PHE A 38 4.78 -1.16 9.14
CA PHE A 38 5.18 -1.48 10.51
C PHE A 38 6.69 -1.61 10.70
N SER A 39 7.49 -1.62 9.62
CA SER A 39 8.94 -1.48 9.73
C SER A 39 9.36 -0.04 10.06
N THR A 40 8.47 0.93 9.82
CA THR A 40 8.73 2.38 9.98
C THR A 40 7.84 2.99 11.06
N PHE A 41 6.60 2.54 11.18
CA PHE A 41 5.61 2.99 12.14
C PHE A 41 5.37 1.93 13.22
N PRO A 42 4.80 2.29 14.38
CA PRO A 42 4.43 1.32 15.40
C PRO A 42 3.53 0.21 14.82
N LYS A 43 3.74 -1.03 15.26
CA LYS A 43 2.86 -2.14 14.88
C LYS A 43 1.41 -1.83 15.27
N ASP A 44 0.48 -2.24 14.42
CA ASP A 44 -0.96 -2.04 14.62
C ASP A 44 -1.35 -0.55 14.72
N SER A 45 -0.53 0.36 14.15
CA SER A 45 -0.84 1.79 14.08
C SER A 45 -2.00 2.10 13.15
N ILE A 46 -2.20 1.25 12.14
CA ILE A 46 -3.36 1.22 11.25
C ILE A 46 -3.77 -0.23 10.99
N ASP A 47 -5.03 -0.44 10.63
CA ASP A 47 -5.52 -1.73 10.17
C ASP A 47 -5.66 -1.81 8.63
N THR A 48 -6.05 -2.99 8.14
CA THR A 48 -6.26 -3.24 6.71
C THR A 48 -7.34 -2.33 6.09
N TYR A 49 -8.37 -1.96 6.84
CA TYR A 49 -9.46 -1.12 6.35
C TYR A 49 -9.02 0.34 6.25
N GLU A 50 -8.28 0.84 7.25
CA GLU A 50 -7.65 2.15 7.23
C GLU A 50 -6.65 2.26 6.08
N LEU A 51 -5.80 1.24 5.90
CA LEU A 51 -4.87 1.19 4.79
C LEU A 51 -5.59 1.25 3.44
N TYR A 52 -6.64 0.46 3.27
CA TYR A 52 -7.46 0.46 2.05
C TYR A 52 -8.00 1.87 1.76
N ASN A 53 -8.57 2.54 2.76
CA ASN A 53 -9.11 3.89 2.61
C ASN A 53 -8.02 4.91 2.26
N ILE A 54 -6.84 4.84 2.90
CA ILE A 54 -5.71 5.71 2.59
C ILE A 54 -5.30 5.53 1.12
N LEU A 55 -5.15 4.29 0.66
CA LEU A 55 -4.74 3.98 -0.70
C LEU A 55 -5.76 4.48 -1.73
N ILE A 56 -7.06 4.22 -1.52
CA ILE A 56 -8.13 4.75 -2.38
C ILE A 56 -8.09 6.28 -2.42
N ASN A 57 -7.95 6.94 -1.27
CA ASN A 57 -7.87 8.40 -1.18
C ASN A 57 -6.63 8.97 -1.87
N LEU A 58 -5.56 8.19 -1.97
CA LEU A 58 -4.34 8.52 -2.71
C LEU A 58 -4.41 8.12 -4.20
N ASN A 59 -5.59 7.75 -4.71
CA ASN A 59 -5.85 7.31 -6.09
C ASN A 59 -5.14 6.01 -6.49
N TYR A 60 -4.82 5.14 -5.53
CA TYR A 60 -4.41 3.78 -5.84
C TYR A 60 -5.64 2.95 -6.20
N THR A 61 -5.51 2.10 -7.22
CA THR A 61 -6.60 1.21 -7.65
C THR A 61 -6.21 -0.22 -7.34
N PRO A 62 -7.02 -0.98 -6.57
CA PRO A 62 -6.74 -2.39 -6.30
C PRO A 62 -6.81 -3.18 -7.62
N GLN A 63 -5.77 -3.97 -7.88
CA GLN A 63 -5.66 -4.81 -9.07
C GLN A 63 -5.82 -6.28 -8.69
N LYS A 64 -6.38 -7.08 -9.60
CA LYS A 64 -6.46 -8.53 -9.42
C LYS A 64 -5.29 -9.18 -10.13
N GLU A 65 -4.47 -9.92 -9.40
CA GLU A 65 -3.37 -10.70 -9.94
C GLU A 65 -3.69 -12.20 -9.84
N THR A 66 -3.64 -12.88 -10.99
CA THR A 66 -3.82 -14.33 -11.05
C THR A 66 -2.48 -15.01 -10.80
N THR A 67 -2.39 -15.72 -9.68
CA THR A 67 -1.22 -16.52 -9.30
C THR A 67 -1.56 -18.01 -9.40
N ALA A 68 -0.55 -18.88 -9.29
CA ALA A 68 -0.75 -20.33 -9.27
C ALA A 68 -1.69 -20.79 -8.13
N ASP A 69 -1.75 -20.02 -7.04
CA ASP A 69 -2.56 -20.29 -5.85
C ASP A 69 -3.97 -19.65 -5.91
N GLY A 70 -4.32 -18.98 -7.02
CA GLY A 70 -5.59 -18.30 -7.21
C GLY A 70 -5.48 -16.80 -7.48
N ILE A 71 -6.62 -16.11 -7.44
CA ILE A 71 -6.72 -14.67 -7.70
C ILE A 71 -6.52 -13.92 -6.39
N LYS A 72 -5.49 -13.06 -6.33
CA LYS A 72 -5.21 -12.18 -5.20
C LYS A 72 -5.46 -10.72 -5.58
N THR A 73 -5.89 -9.92 -4.61
CA THR A 73 -5.98 -8.46 -4.78
C THR A 73 -4.67 -7.84 -4.32
N VAL A 74 -4.03 -7.09 -5.21
CA VAL A 74 -2.73 -6.46 -4.99
C VAL A 74 -2.80 -4.97 -5.28
N TRP A 75 -1.96 -4.23 -4.58
CA TRP A 75 -1.68 -2.83 -4.85
C TRP A 75 -0.39 -2.73 -5.65
N CYS A 76 -0.40 -1.81 -6.60
CA CYS A 76 0.66 -1.65 -7.58
C CYS A 76 1.36 -0.32 -7.33
N PHE A 77 2.67 -0.39 -7.09
CA PHE A 77 3.50 0.75 -6.71
C PHE A 77 4.71 0.87 -7.64
N ASN A 78 5.09 2.12 -7.89
CA ASN A 78 6.41 2.47 -8.39
C ASN A 78 7.17 3.22 -7.29
N ASN A 79 8.46 2.92 -7.16
CA ASN A 79 9.33 3.73 -6.30
C ASN A 79 9.54 5.09 -6.95
N ILE A 80 9.51 6.15 -6.13
CA ILE A 80 10.03 7.44 -6.57
C ILE A 80 11.54 7.28 -6.71
N PRO A 81 12.13 7.56 -7.88
CA PRO A 81 13.58 7.67 -7.98
C PRO A 81 14.02 8.82 -7.05
N CYS A 82 14.74 8.46 -5.99
CA CYS A 82 15.40 9.42 -5.09
C CYS A 82 16.34 10.35 -5.86
#